data_AF-A0A3D1VE03-F1
#
_entry.id   AF-A0A3D1VE03-F1
#
_cell.length_a   1.000
_cell.length_b   1.000
_cell.length_c   1.000
_cell.angle_alpha   90.00
_cell.angle_beta   90.00
_cell.angle_gamma   90.00
#
_symmetry.space_group_name_H-M   'P 1'
#
loop_
_entity.id
_entity.type
_entity.pdbx_description
1 polymer ?
#
loop_
_entity_poly.entity_id
_entity_poly.type
_entity_poly.pdbx_seq_one_letter_code
_entity_poly.pdbx_strand_id
1 'polypeptide(L)'
;MRQRPLKQIRFMKALPALFCAGIAVLLPLLTGCNKETPTVTEPTTTVTTTENTAQTFARQRVEDSIQTALELVKKNPVGGWFSTVSYEYQQDNAAYAELNGDQQALYDEMLPKVKDLTPFTYTAKDRGYAVLDNVLMAASALCRDHPEYENYFDIEEVVEGDRTTALRACYFLPYDATGAEANTKQIKEEIQIFEEECNLIVSAIPKTFSTYDKYRYLAAVISLRTTYDNDSAGGKPSATAYGAIEGGSSICQGYASGFEYLCRKANLWCTQVSGLSQDTAHAWNLVKLESGTYHIDLTWADADGNTPLDPAWQSYFMLTQEEILLDHQMDDGTVATGKDQPQTVGQ
;
A
#
# COMPACT_ATOMS: atom_id res chain seq x y z
N MET A 1 17.33 -24.67 -33.75
CA MET A 1 16.55 -23.61 -34.42
C MET A 1 16.23 -22.55 -33.38
N ARG A 2 16.42 -21.28 -33.73
CA ARG A 2 16.41 -20.12 -32.81
C ARG A 2 15.02 -19.85 -32.23
N GLN A 3 14.98 -19.59 -30.92
CA GLN A 3 13.83 -19.13 -30.16
C GLN A 3 13.32 -17.77 -30.65
N ARG A 4 12.01 -17.51 -30.48
CA ARG A 4 11.40 -16.17 -30.53
C ARG A 4 10.95 -15.80 -29.12
N PRO A 5 11.36 -14.65 -28.56
CA PRO A 5 10.80 -14.13 -27.32
C PRO A 5 9.40 -13.55 -27.57
N LEU A 6 8.50 -13.73 -26.61
CA LEU A 6 7.19 -13.07 -26.56
C LEU A 6 7.42 -11.56 -26.41
N LYS A 7 6.80 -10.79 -27.31
CA LYS A 7 6.87 -9.33 -27.33
C LYS A 7 6.02 -8.76 -26.19
N GLN A 8 6.61 -7.92 -25.35
CA GLN A 8 5.88 -6.91 -24.59
C GLN A 8 5.15 -5.99 -25.57
N ILE A 9 3.83 -5.89 -25.41
CA ILE A 9 2.97 -5.03 -26.20
C ILE A 9 2.64 -3.82 -25.32
N ARG A 10 3.37 -2.71 -25.49
CA ARG A 10 2.95 -1.37 -25.06
C ARG A 10 1.91 -0.86 -26.06
N PHE A 11 0.73 -0.43 -25.60
CA PHE A 11 -0.14 0.41 -26.42
C PHE A 11 -0.85 1.51 -25.63
N MET A 12 -0.63 2.73 -26.13
CA MET A 12 -1.42 3.93 -25.92
C MET A 12 -2.90 3.73 -26.34
N LYS A 13 -3.82 4.43 -25.67
CA LYS A 13 -4.97 5.17 -26.24
C LYS A 13 -5.84 5.76 -25.12
N ALA A 14 -6.03 7.08 -25.07
CA ALA A 14 -7.01 7.89 -25.80
C ALA A 14 -8.39 7.96 -25.08
N LEU A 15 -8.65 9.11 -24.45
CA LEU A 15 -9.92 9.50 -23.85
C LEU A 15 -11.08 9.51 -24.87
N PRO A 16 -12.30 9.27 -24.36
CA PRO A 16 -13.43 10.09 -24.78
C PRO A 16 -14.17 10.72 -23.59
N ALA A 17 -14.67 11.91 -23.89
CA ALA A 17 -15.37 12.82 -23.01
C ALA A 17 -16.89 12.56 -22.94
N LEU A 18 -17.48 13.14 -21.89
CA LEU A 18 -18.88 13.56 -21.72
C LEU A 18 -19.97 12.49 -21.58
N PHE A 19 -20.73 12.57 -20.47
CA PHE A 19 -22.15 12.94 -20.54
C PHE A 19 -22.64 13.56 -19.23
N CYS A 20 -23.20 14.78 -19.33
CA CYS A 20 -23.97 15.44 -18.29
C CYS A 20 -25.40 14.90 -18.23
N ALA A 21 -25.94 14.72 -17.03
CA ALA A 21 -27.37 14.90 -16.77
C ALA A 21 -27.57 15.20 -15.28
N GLY A 22 -27.93 16.44 -14.97
CA GLY A 22 -28.35 16.85 -13.64
C GLY A 22 -29.81 16.48 -13.38
N ILE A 23 -30.17 16.32 -12.11
CA ILE A 23 -31.52 16.55 -11.59
C ILE A 23 -31.39 17.28 -10.26
N ALA A 24 -32.20 18.31 -10.13
CA ALA A 24 -32.25 19.27 -9.05
C ALA A 24 -33.24 18.84 -7.94
N VAL A 25 -32.86 19.14 -6.69
CA VAL A 25 -33.66 19.87 -5.67
C VAL A 25 -34.90 19.18 -5.07
N LEU A 26 -34.88 18.93 -3.74
CA LEU A 26 -35.68 19.67 -2.72
C LEU A 26 -35.47 19.13 -1.29
N LEU A 27 -35.02 20.02 -0.40
CA LEU A 27 -35.12 19.93 1.07
C LEU A 27 -36.52 20.36 1.52
N PRO A 28 -36.92 19.96 2.75
CA PRO A 28 -37.54 20.93 3.64
C PRO A 28 -36.88 20.99 5.02
N LEU A 29 -36.71 22.24 5.47
CA LEU A 29 -36.40 22.68 6.83
C LEU A 29 -37.53 22.30 7.80
N LEU A 30 -37.16 21.85 9.00
CA LEU A 30 -37.97 22.04 10.21
C LEU A 30 -37.10 22.49 11.38
N THR A 31 -37.43 23.68 11.87
CA THR A 31 -36.85 24.41 13.00
C THR A 31 -37.44 23.96 14.33
N GLY A 32 -36.56 23.78 15.33
CA GLY A 32 -36.64 24.42 16.64
C GLY A 32 -37.64 23.89 17.69
N CYS A 33 -37.11 23.29 18.76
CA CYS A 33 -37.68 23.47 20.11
C CYS A 33 -36.62 23.21 21.19
N ASN A 34 -36.20 24.28 21.88
CA ASN A 34 -35.40 24.25 23.11
C ASN A 34 -36.25 23.72 24.28
N LYS A 35 -35.75 22.75 25.03
CA LYS A 35 -36.11 22.52 26.44
C LYS A 35 -34.89 22.08 27.24
N GLU A 36 -34.85 22.62 28.46
CA GLU A 36 -33.74 22.66 29.40
C GLU A 36 -33.34 21.29 29.96
N THR A 37 -32.05 21.23 30.31
CA THR A 37 -31.26 20.11 30.80
C THR A 37 -31.64 19.65 32.21
N PRO A 38 -31.69 18.33 32.48
CA PRO A 38 -31.40 17.78 33.79
C PRO A 38 -29.99 17.18 33.80
N THR A 39 -29.19 17.64 34.76
CA THR A 39 -27.86 17.13 35.07
C THR A 39 -27.95 15.68 35.53
N VAL A 40 -27.60 14.75 34.63
CA VAL A 40 -27.34 13.35 34.99
C VAL A 40 -25.83 13.20 35.08
N THR A 41 -25.33 13.02 36.29
CA THR A 41 -23.95 12.58 36.54
C THR A 41 -23.82 11.16 36.00
N GLU A 42 -23.29 11.02 34.78
CA GLU A 42 -22.90 9.71 34.27
C GLU A 42 -21.74 9.17 35.12
N PRO A 43 -21.81 7.93 35.59
CA PRO A 43 -20.67 7.30 36.22
C PRO A 43 -19.59 7.15 35.16
N THR A 44 -18.42 7.74 35.41
CA THR A 44 -17.18 7.47 34.68
C THR A 44 -16.92 5.97 34.75
N THR A 45 -17.42 5.26 33.75
CA THR A 45 -17.08 3.87 33.52
C THR A 45 -15.72 3.93 32.87
N THR A 46 -14.68 3.78 33.68
CA THR A 46 -13.35 3.47 33.20
C THR A 46 -13.49 2.19 32.40
N VAL A 47 -13.57 2.30 31.07
CA VAL A 47 -13.51 1.16 30.16
C VAL A 47 -12.05 0.70 30.22
N THR A 48 -11.75 -0.16 31.17
CA THR A 48 -10.53 -0.94 31.15
C THR A 48 -10.74 -1.99 30.06
N THR A 49 -10.52 -1.61 28.79
CA THR A 49 -10.52 -2.56 27.69
C THR A 49 -9.41 -3.56 28.01
N THR A 50 -9.78 -4.82 28.29
CA THR A 50 -8.79 -5.88 28.43
C THR A 50 -8.15 -6.06 27.06
N GLU A 51 -6.90 -5.62 26.93
CA GLU A 51 -6.15 -5.81 25.69
C GLU A 51 -6.02 -7.29 25.37
N ASN A 52 -6.27 -7.63 24.11
CA ASN A 52 -6.06 -9.00 23.66
C ASN A 52 -4.56 -9.23 23.41
N THR A 53 -4.16 -10.50 23.35
CA THR A 53 -2.76 -10.91 23.14
C THR A 53 -2.14 -10.30 21.88
N ALA A 54 -2.92 -10.16 20.79
CA ALA A 54 -2.43 -9.57 19.55
C ALA A 54 -2.07 -8.08 19.71
N GLN A 55 -2.88 -7.31 20.44
CA GLN A 55 -2.62 -5.90 20.75
C GLN A 55 -1.36 -5.73 21.60
N THR A 56 -1.10 -6.63 22.55
CA THR A 56 0.13 -6.61 23.35
C THR A 56 1.37 -6.84 22.47
N PHE A 57 1.36 -7.86 21.61
CA PHE A 57 2.47 -8.11 20.68
C PHE A 57 2.68 -6.97 19.70
N ALA A 58 1.59 -6.47 19.11
CA ALA A 58 1.62 -5.36 18.18
C ALA A 58 2.28 -4.13 18.83
N ARG A 59 1.85 -3.73 20.03
CA ARG A 59 2.45 -2.60 20.74
C ARG A 59 3.94 -2.80 20.96
N GLN A 60 4.35 -3.98 21.41
CA GLN A 60 5.76 -4.28 21.64
C GLN A 60 6.60 -4.11 20.36
N ARG A 61 6.05 -4.41 19.19
CA ARG A 61 6.73 -4.27 17.89
C ARG A 61 6.83 -2.82 17.44
N VAL A 62 5.80 -1.99 17.65
CA VAL A 62 5.74 -0.67 16.99
C VAL A 62 5.97 0.56 17.88
N GLU A 63 5.85 0.45 19.21
CA GLU A 63 5.87 1.60 20.13
C GLU A 63 7.08 2.53 19.92
N ASP A 64 8.28 1.97 19.84
CA ASP A 64 9.52 2.73 19.70
C ASP A 64 9.57 3.49 18.35
N SER A 65 9.14 2.84 17.26
CA SER A 65 9.09 3.46 15.93
C SER A 65 8.05 4.58 15.88
N ILE A 66 6.90 4.40 16.53
CA ILE A 66 5.84 5.41 16.64
C ILE A 66 6.36 6.63 17.38
N GLN A 67 6.95 6.45 18.56
CA GLN A 67 7.45 7.54 19.38
C GLN A 67 8.57 8.30 18.65
N THR A 68 9.49 7.57 18.02
CA THR A 68 10.61 8.16 17.27
C THR A 68 10.12 8.96 16.07
N ALA A 69 9.21 8.42 15.26
CA ALA A 69 8.65 9.13 14.11
C ALA A 69 7.91 10.42 14.52
N LEU A 70 7.12 10.38 15.61
CA LEU A 70 6.45 11.56 16.14
C LEU A 70 7.44 12.65 16.60
N GLU A 71 8.57 12.25 17.17
CA GLU A 71 9.63 13.19 17.55
C GLU A 71 10.34 13.78 16.33
N LEU A 72 10.64 12.97 15.32
CA LEU A 72 11.31 13.43 14.10
C LEU A 72 10.46 14.48 13.37
N VAL A 73 9.15 14.25 13.22
CA VAL A 73 8.24 15.23 12.59
C VAL A 73 8.26 16.56 13.34
N LYS A 74 8.30 16.54 14.68
CA LYS A 74 8.35 17.75 15.51
C LYS A 74 9.71 18.48 15.45
N LYS A 75 10.81 17.73 15.43
CA LYS A 75 12.19 18.27 15.45
C LYS A 75 12.59 18.86 14.10
N ASN A 76 12.05 18.34 13.01
CA ASN A 76 12.38 18.74 11.64
C ASN A 76 11.19 19.44 10.95
N PRO A 77 10.76 20.64 11.39
CA PRO A 77 9.69 21.36 10.67
C PRO A 77 10.19 21.80 9.30
N VAL A 78 9.34 21.66 8.27
CA VAL A 78 9.67 22.05 6.90
C VAL A 78 8.80 23.24 6.53
N GLY A 79 9.42 24.38 6.28
CA GLY A 79 8.71 25.58 5.83
C GLY A 79 8.14 25.39 4.42
N GLY A 80 7.01 26.04 4.13
CA GLY A 80 6.41 26.05 2.79
C GLY A 80 5.50 24.87 2.47
N TRP A 81 5.63 23.74 3.17
CA TRP A 81 4.76 22.57 3.00
C TRP A 81 3.67 22.52 4.07
N PHE A 82 2.42 22.67 3.65
CA PHE A 82 1.27 22.55 4.53
C PHE A 82 0.00 22.27 3.71
N SER A 83 -0.83 21.35 4.17
CA SER A 83 -2.16 21.10 3.58
C SER A 83 -3.14 20.71 4.67
N THR A 84 -4.23 21.46 4.81
CA THR A 84 -5.33 21.07 5.72
C THR A 84 -6.32 20.12 5.06
N VAL A 85 -6.31 20.07 3.73
CA VAL A 85 -7.15 19.18 2.93
C VAL A 85 -6.48 17.81 2.85
N SER A 86 -7.21 16.77 3.29
CA SER A 86 -6.86 15.36 3.07
C SER A 86 -7.78 14.81 1.98
N TYR A 87 -7.23 13.97 1.11
CA TYR A 87 -8.00 13.22 0.11
C TYR A 87 -8.10 11.78 0.57
N GLU A 88 -9.28 11.18 0.44
CA GLU A 88 -9.54 9.80 0.84
C GLU A 88 -8.80 8.82 -0.08
N TYR A 89 -8.45 7.66 0.46
CA TYR A 89 -7.91 6.57 -0.34
C TYR A 89 -8.98 6.07 -1.32
N GLN A 90 -8.59 5.80 -2.57
CA GLN A 90 -9.50 5.35 -3.62
C GLN A 90 -9.32 3.86 -3.85
N GLN A 91 -10.22 3.05 -3.29
CA GLN A 91 -10.31 1.63 -3.63
C GLN A 91 -11.35 1.46 -4.74
N ASP A 92 -10.91 1.60 -5.98
CA ASP A 92 -11.78 1.59 -7.17
C ASP A 92 -11.84 0.23 -7.88
N ASN A 93 -11.09 -0.77 -7.40
CA ASN A 93 -10.91 -2.08 -8.03
C ASN A 93 -10.58 -1.95 -9.53
N ALA A 94 -9.70 -1.01 -9.87
CA ALA A 94 -9.33 -0.73 -11.25
C ALA A 94 -8.80 -1.97 -11.98
N ALA A 95 -8.11 -2.89 -11.29
CA ALA A 95 -7.55 -4.08 -11.92
C ALA A 95 -8.63 -5.04 -12.41
N TYR A 96 -9.69 -5.24 -11.62
CA TYR A 96 -10.85 -6.05 -12.02
C TYR A 96 -11.51 -5.53 -13.31
N ALA A 97 -11.57 -4.21 -13.49
CA ALA A 97 -12.18 -3.59 -14.66
C ALA A 97 -11.36 -3.81 -15.97
N GLU A 98 -10.07 -4.11 -15.85
CA GLU A 98 -9.17 -4.39 -16.98
C GLU A 98 -9.25 -5.85 -17.47
N LEU A 99 -9.82 -6.74 -16.66
CA LEU A 99 -9.93 -8.17 -16.96
C LEU A 99 -11.01 -8.47 -18.01
N ASN A 100 -10.78 -9.53 -18.80
CA ASN A 100 -11.84 -10.08 -19.66
C ASN A 100 -12.83 -10.95 -18.84
N GLY A 101 -13.96 -11.34 -19.44
CA GLY A 101 -15.03 -12.06 -18.72
C GLY A 101 -14.60 -13.39 -18.08
N ASP A 102 -13.69 -14.15 -18.70
CA ASP A 102 -13.20 -15.41 -18.13
C ASP A 102 -12.28 -15.14 -16.91
N GLN A 103 -11.47 -14.09 -16.99
CA GLN A 103 -10.60 -13.65 -15.91
C GLN A 103 -11.38 -13.06 -14.74
N GLN A 104 -12.42 -12.26 -15.00
CA GLN A 104 -13.33 -11.74 -13.97
C GLN A 104 -14.02 -12.88 -13.21
N ALA A 105 -14.52 -13.91 -13.94
CA ALA A 105 -15.13 -15.06 -13.29
C ALA A 105 -14.14 -15.82 -12.38
N LEU A 106 -12.86 -15.94 -12.78
CA LEU A 106 -11.82 -16.53 -11.94
C LEU A 106 -11.46 -15.65 -10.75
N TYR A 107 -11.39 -14.32 -10.93
CA TYR A 107 -11.20 -13.36 -9.85
C TYR A 107 -12.29 -13.53 -8.79
N ASP A 108 -13.57 -13.51 -9.22
CA ASP A 108 -14.74 -13.65 -8.34
C ASP A 108 -14.77 -15.03 -7.66
N GLU A 109 -14.28 -16.07 -8.34
CA GLU A 109 -14.13 -17.42 -7.76
C GLU A 109 -13.01 -17.46 -6.69
N MET A 110 -11.90 -16.76 -6.90
CA MET A 110 -10.72 -16.78 -6.01
C MET A 110 -10.88 -15.87 -4.79
N LEU A 111 -11.42 -14.67 -4.94
CA LEU A 111 -11.49 -13.66 -3.87
C LEU A 111 -12.02 -14.19 -2.52
N PRO A 112 -13.21 -14.81 -2.42
CA PRO A 112 -13.69 -15.33 -1.15
C PRO A 112 -12.80 -16.47 -0.61
N LYS A 113 -12.19 -17.27 -1.49
CA LYS A 113 -11.29 -18.37 -1.09
C LYS A 113 -9.99 -17.83 -0.50
N VAL A 114 -9.38 -16.82 -1.13
CA VAL A 114 -8.17 -16.15 -0.64
C VAL A 114 -8.44 -15.53 0.73
N LYS A 115 -9.54 -14.79 0.87
CA LYS A 115 -9.97 -14.18 2.13
C LYS A 115 -10.11 -15.19 3.26
N ASP A 116 -10.66 -16.38 2.98
CA ASP A 116 -10.87 -17.41 4.00
C ASP A 116 -9.65 -18.34 4.20
N LEU A 117 -8.60 -18.17 3.38
CA LEU A 117 -7.44 -19.06 3.23
C LEU A 117 -7.86 -20.49 2.85
N THR A 118 -8.84 -20.59 1.95
CA THR A 118 -9.33 -21.86 1.41
C THR A 118 -8.45 -22.32 0.25
N PRO A 119 -7.87 -23.54 0.28
CA PRO A 119 -7.08 -24.05 -0.83
C PRO A 119 -7.91 -24.20 -2.12
N PHE A 120 -7.28 -23.95 -3.26
CA PHE A 120 -7.87 -24.22 -4.58
C PHE A 120 -6.79 -24.59 -5.59
N THR A 121 -7.18 -25.33 -6.62
CA THR A 121 -6.31 -25.73 -7.72
C THR A 121 -7.10 -25.69 -9.03
N TYR A 122 -6.48 -25.12 -10.06
CA TYR A 122 -6.98 -25.12 -11.43
C TYR A 122 -6.07 -25.97 -12.30
N THR A 123 -6.61 -27.03 -12.90
CA THR A 123 -5.82 -27.96 -13.72
C THR A 123 -6.06 -27.75 -15.21
N ALA A 124 -4.99 -27.87 -16.00
CA ALA A 124 -5.09 -27.85 -17.45
C ALA A 124 -5.83 -29.07 -18.00
N LYS A 125 -5.88 -30.18 -17.24
CA LYS A 125 -6.63 -31.38 -17.60
C LYS A 125 -8.14 -31.13 -17.60
N ASP A 126 -8.64 -30.40 -16.60
CA ASP A 126 -10.08 -30.20 -16.42
C ASP A 126 -10.60 -29.00 -17.21
N ARG A 127 -9.78 -27.94 -17.34
CA ARG A 127 -10.19 -26.64 -17.91
C ARG A 127 -9.40 -26.21 -19.14
N GLY A 128 -8.46 -27.02 -19.62
CA GLY A 128 -7.57 -26.69 -20.74
C GLY A 128 -6.43 -25.74 -20.35
N TYR A 129 -5.41 -25.62 -21.20
CA TYR A 129 -4.21 -24.83 -20.88
C TYR A 129 -4.42 -23.32 -20.82
N ALA A 130 -5.38 -22.79 -21.59
CA ALA A 130 -5.68 -21.35 -21.58
C ALA A 130 -6.16 -20.84 -20.23
N VAL A 131 -6.67 -21.72 -19.36
CA VAL A 131 -7.09 -21.34 -18.01
C VAL A 131 -5.92 -20.88 -17.15
N LEU A 132 -4.72 -21.43 -17.36
CA LEU A 132 -3.58 -21.15 -16.47
C LEU A 132 -3.16 -19.68 -16.60
N ASP A 133 -3.08 -19.17 -17.83
CA ASP A 133 -2.82 -17.75 -18.09
C ASP A 133 -3.91 -16.87 -17.47
N ASN A 134 -5.18 -17.24 -17.61
CA ASN A 134 -6.29 -16.48 -17.03
C ASN A 134 -6.27 -16.48 -15.49
N VAL A 135 -5.84 -17.57 -14.86
CA VAL A 135 -5.67 -17.64 -13.39
C VAL A 135 -4.58 -16.69 -12.94
N LEU A 136 -3.43 -16.64 -13.62
CA LEU A 136 -2.35 -15.70 -13.29
C LEU A 136 -2.80 -14.24 -13.44
N MET A 137 -3.50 -13.92 -14.53
CA MET A 137 -4.03 -12.56 -14.74
C MET A 137 -5.05 -12.17 -13.66
N ALA A 138 -5.97 -13.08 -13.33
CA ALA A 138 -6.98 -12.83 -12.31
C ALA A 138 -6.38 -12.73 -10.89
N ALA A 139 -5.39 -13.57 -10.55
CA ALA A 139 -4.71 -13.53 -9.25
C ALA A 139 -3.87 -12.26 -9.10
N SER A 140 -3.16 -11.83 -10.16
CA SER A 140 -2.42 -10.57 -10.17
C SER A 140 -3.34 -9.36 -10.00
N ALA A 141 -4.48 -9.32 -10.69
CA ALA A 141 -5.48 -8.27 -10.50
C ALA A 141 -6.07 -8.28 -9.09
N LEU A 142 -6.33 -9.46 -8.52
CA LEU A 142 -6.81 -9.62 -7.15
C LEU A 142 -5.82 -9.04 -6.13
N CYS A 143 -4.53 -9.30 -6.27
CA CYS A 143 -3.51 -8.70 -5.40
C CYS A 143 -3.37 -7.19 -5.61
N ARG A 144 -3.55 -6.68 -6.84
CA ARG A 144 -3.56 -5.22 -7.12
C ARG A 144 -4.73 -4.50 -6.44
N ASP A 145 -5.93 -5.09 -6.48
CA ASP A 145 -7.12 -4.50 -5.88
C ASP A 145 -7.20 -4.74 -4.35
N HIS A 146 -6.52 -5.80 -3.88
CA HIS A 146 -6.44 -6.23 -2.48
C HIS A 146 -4.99 -6.55 -2.06
N PRO A 147 -4.11 -5.54 -1.97
CA PRO A 147 -2.68 -5.73 -1.68
C PRO A 147 -2.40 -6.35 -0.31
N GLU A 148 -3.37 -6.37 0.62
CA GLU A 148 -3.26 -7.12 1.88
C GLU A 148 -3.01 -8.61 1.69
N TYR A 149 -3.44 -9.19 0.57
CA TYR A 149 -3.32 -10.62 0.32
C TYR A 149 -1.92 -11.03 -0.11
N GLU A 150 -1.11 -10.12 -0.67
CA GLU A 150 0.29 -10.39 -1.02
C GLU A 150 1.14 -10.77 0.20
N ASN A 151 0.71 -10.36 1.40
CA ASN A 151 1.40 -10.73 2.65
C ASN A 151 1.36 -12.24 2.94
N TYR A 152 0.43 -13.00 2.36
CA TYR A 152 0.25 -14.41 2.73
C TYR A 152 -0.28 -15.33 1.62
N PHE A 153 -0.56 -14.84 0.42
CA PHE A 153 -1.13 -15.60 -0.68
C PHE A 153 -0.33 -15.42 -1.97
N ASP A 154 -0.18 -16.53 -2.71
CA ASP A 154 0.40 -16.55 -4.04
C ASP A 154 -0.13 -17.75 -4.84
N ILE A 155 0.14 -17.78 -6.13
CA ILE A 155 -0.13 -18.90 -7.01
C ILE A 155 1.15 -19.70 -7.24
N GLU A 156 1.11 -20.99 -6.91
CA GLU A 156 2.21 -21.93 -7.15
C GLU A 156 1.92 -22.79 -8.38
N GLU A 157 2.96 -22.97 -9.20
CA GLU A 157 2.94 -23.90 -10.32
C GLU A 157 3.08 -25.36 -9.88
N VAL A 158 2.19 -26.21 -10.38
CA VAL A 158 2.33 -27.66 -10.29
C VAL A 158 2.92 -28.15 -11.61
N VAL A 159 4.14 -28.68 -11.57
CA VAL A 159 4.90 -29.10 -12.75
C VAL A 159 5.01 -30.63 -12.81
N GLU A 160 4.69 -31.20 -13.97
CA GLU A 160 4.94 -32.62 -14.28
C GLU A 160 5.92 -32.71 -15.45
N GLY A 161 7.13 -33.21 -15.19
CA GLY A 161 8.20 -33.23 -16.21
C GLY A 161 8.69 -31.81 -16.51
N ASP A 162 8.49 -31.36 -17.75
CA ASP A 162 8.88 -30.03 -18.25
C ASP A 162 7.69 -29.09 -18.45
N ARG A 163 6.50 -29.44 -17.91
CA ARG A 163 5.26 -28.73 -18.18
C ARG A 163 4.46 -28.42 -16.92
N THR A 164 4.02 -27.17 -16.79
CA THR A 164 3.04 -26.74 -15.79
C THR A 164 1.67 -27.35 -16.12
N THR A 165 1.14 -28.19 -15.23
CA THR A 165 -0.13 -28.91 -15.41
C THR A 165 -1.27 -28.32 -14.59
N ALA A 166 -0.96 -27.57 -13.53
CA ALA A 166 -1.95 -26.87 -12.73
C ALA A 166 -1.34 -25.63 -12.04
N LEU A 167 -2.23 -24.75 -11.58
CA LEU A 167 -1.92 -23.65 -10.68
C LEU A 167 -2.72 -23.83 -9.40
N ARG A 168 -2.08 -23.69 -8.24
CA ARG A 168 -2.75 -23.83 -6.94
C ARG A 168 -2.46 -22.64 -6.04
N ALA A 169 -3.39 -22.37 -5.12
CA ALA A 169 -3.14 -21.42 -4.05
C ALA A 169 -2.02 -21.94 -3.13
N CYS A 170 -1.04 -21.09 -2.84
CA CYS A 170 -0.08 -21.27 -1.77
C CYS A 170 -0.31 -20.20 -0.71
N TYR A 171 -0.57 -20.62 0.53
CA TYR A 171 -0.67 -19.73 1.67
C TYR A 171 0.56 -19.90 2.55
N PHE A 172 1.27 -18.81 2.83
CA PHE A 172 2.55 -18.82 3.55
C PHE A 172 2.52 -17.86 4.74
N LEU A 173 3.46 -18.04 5.65
CA LEU A 173 3.63 -17.11 6.76
C LEU A 173 4.27 -15.81 6.25
N PRO A 174 3.75 -14.63 6.64
CA PRO A 174 4.25 -13.35 6.12
C PRO A 174 5.72 -13.06 6.38
N TYR A 175 6.32 -13.71 7.38
CA TYR A 175 7.74 -13.59 7.72
C TYR A 175 8.62 -14.70 7.10
N ASP A 176 8.05 -15.68 6.40
CA ASP A 176 8.82 -16.79 5.84
C ASP A 176 9.47 -16.40 4.50
N ALA A 177 10.79 -16.21 4.52
CA ALA A 177 11.60 -15.90 3.36
C ALA A 177 11.43 -16.88 2.19
N THR A 178 11.09 -18.14 2.46
CA THR A 178 10.90 -19.18 1.42
C THR A 178 9.53 -19.14 0.77
N GLY A 179 8.53 -18.56 1.44
CA GLY A 179 7.14 -18.60 0.99
C GLY A 179 6.54 -20.01 0.94
N ALA A 180 7.00 -20.91 1.80
CA ALA A 180 6.50 -22.28 1.84
C ALA A 180 5.07 -22.34 2.40
N GLU A 181 4.31 -23.34 1.96
CA GLU A 181 2.95 -23.57 2.44
C GLU A 181 2.92 -23.74 3.96
N ALA A 182 2.06 -22.97 4.62
CA ALA A 182 2.00 -22.87 6.07
C ALA A 182 0.58 -23.12 6.62
N ASN A 183 0.50 -23.29 7.93
CA ASN A 183 -0.76 -23.54 8.61
C ASN A 183 -1.64 -22.28 8.64
N THR A 184 -2.86 -22.38 8.10
CA THR A 184 -3.78 -21.23 7.97
C THR A 184 -4.18 -20.60 9.29
N LYS A 185 -4.16 -21.33 10.41
CA LYS A 185 -4.41 -20.75 11.73
C LYS A 185 -3.26 -19.84 12.15
N GLN A 186 -2.01 -20.26 11.95
CA GLN A 186 -0.83 -19.45 12.27
C GLN A 186 -0.79 -18.18 11.40
N ILE A 187 -1.12 -18.32 10.11
CA ILE A 187 -1.21 -17.17 9.21
C ILE A 187 -2.27 -16.17 9.72
N LYS A 188 -3.46 -16.64 10.08
CA LYS A 188 -4.53 -15.77 10.62
C LYS A 188 -4.12 -15.08 11.92
N GLU A 189 -3.42 -15.78 12.81
CA GLU A 189 -2.91 -15.21 14.06
C GLU A 189 -1.86 -14.11 13.80
N GLU A 190 -0.89 -14.36 12.91
CA GLU A 190 0.13 -13.36 12.57
C GLU A 190 -0.44 -12.15 11.83
N ILE A 191 -1.34 -12.37 10.86
CA ILE A 191 -2.03 -11.27 10.17
C ILE A 191 -2.86 -10.44 11.14
N GLN A 192 -3.48 -11.05 12.16
CA GLN A 192 -4.17 -10.29 13.19
C GLN A 192 -3.22 -9.38 13.98
N ILE A 193 -2.03 -9.84 14.34
CA ILE A 193 -1.03 -9.01 15.04
C ILE A 193 -0.58 -7.87 14.13
N PHE A 194 -0.26 -8.17 12.87
CA PHE A 194 0.14 -7.19 11.88
C PHE A 194 -0.91 -6.10 11.64
N GLU A 195 -2.20 -6.48 11.60
CA GLU A 195 -3.29 -5.51 11.49
C GLU A 195 -3.38 -4.59 12.70
N GLU A 196 -3.17 -5.10 13.91
CA GLU A 196 -3.12 -4.30 15.14
C GLU A 196 -1.91 -3.37 15.16
N GLU A 197 -0.74 -3.79 14.65
CA GLU A 197 0.43 -2.91 14.49
C GLU A 197 0.11 -1.71 13.59
N CYS A 198 -0.46 -1.98 12.43
CA CYS A 198 -0.82 -0.93 11.49
C CYS A 198 -1.90 0.00 12.07
N ASN A 199 -2.86 -0.54 12.82
CA ASN A 199 -3.87 0.25 13.53
C ASN A 199 -3.24 1.16 14.59
N LEU A 200 -2.28 0.65 15.37
CA LEU A 200 -1.57 1.44 16.38
C LEU A 200 -0.81 2.60 15.73
N ILE A 201 -0.05 2.33 14.65
CA ILE A 201 0.67 3.36 13.88
C ILE A 201 -0.28 4.45 13.40
N VAL A 202 -1.37 4.08 12.71
CA VAL A 202 -2.32 5.06 12.18
C VAL A 202 -3.05 5.82 13.29
N SER A 203 -3.41 5.15 14.38
CA SER A 203 -4.10 5.80 15.52
C SER A 203 -3.22 6.80 16.27
N ALA A 204 -1.90 6.65 16.19
CA ALA A 204 -0.95 7.55 16.83
C ALA A 204 -0.76 8.88 16.07
N ILE A 205 -1.27 9.00 14.84
CA ILE A 205 -1.25 10.24 14.06
C ILE A 205 -1.99 11.34 14.84
N PRO A 206 -1.30 12.42 15.26
CA PRO A 206 -1.94 13.51 15.97
C PRO A 206 -3.01 14.19 15.11
N LYS A 207 -4.18 14.48 15.69
CA LYS A 207 -5.28 15.17 14.99
C LYS A 207 -4.91 16.57 14.48
N THR A 208 -3.85 17.16 15.03
CA THR A 208 -3.31 18.45 14.63
C THR A 208 -2.36 18.39 13.44
N PHE A 209 -1.96 17.19 13.00
CA PHE A 209 -1.08 17.05 11.84
C PHE A 209 -1.79 17.48 10.56
N SER A 210 -1.10 18.30 9.78
CA SER A 210 -1.47 18.59 8.39
C SER A 210 -1.40 17.31 7.55
N THR A 211 -2.08 17.23 6.41
CA THR A 211 -1.98 16.08 5.50
C THR A 211 -0.53 15.79 5.12
N TYR A 212 0.27 16.83 4.93
CA TYR A 212 1.71 16.72 4.69
C TYR A 212 2.44 16.01 5.83
N ASP A 213 2.21 16.43 7.09
CA ASP A 213 2.84 15.81 8.25
C ASP A 213 2.35 14.37 8.51
N LYS A 214 1.11 14.05 8.10
CA LYS A 214 0.63 12.66 8.15
C LYS A 214 1.45 11.77 7.21
N TYR A 215 1.71 12.19 5.97
CA TYR A 215 2.59 11.44 5.06
C TYR A 215 4.02 11.35 5.61
N ARG A 216 4.58 12.44 6.16
CA ARG A 216 5.92 12.41 6.75
C ARG A 216 6.02 11.43 7.91
N TYR A 217 5.01 11.40 8.77
CA TYR A 217 4.94 10.47 9.88
C TYR A 217 4.94 9.01 9.39
N LEU A 218 4.04 8.67 8.47
CA LEU A 218 3.94 7.31 7.94
C LEU A 218 5.21 6.88 7.22
N ALA A 219 5.80 7.78 6.43
CA ALA A 219 7.06 7.53 5.73
C ALA A 219 8.24 7.32 6.68
N ALA A 220 8.34 8.16 7.73
CA ALA A 220 9.36 7.98 8.77
C ALA A 220 9.19 6.65 9.51
N VAL A 221 7.96 6.21 9.80
CA VAL A 221 7.72 4.90 10.42
C VAL A 221 8.25 3.76 9.54
N ILE A 222 8.06 3.81 8.21
CA ILE A 222 8.61 2.80 7.30
C ILE A 222 10.15 2.80 7.33
N SER A 223 10.78 3.96 7.12
CA SER A 223 12.26 4.06 7.13
C SER A 223 12.90 3.74 8.49
N LEU A 224 12.16 3.83 9.60
CA LEU A 224 12.66 3.40 10.92
C LEU A 224 12.59 1.88 11.13
N ARG A 225 11.82 1.16 10.32
CA ARG A 225 11.48 -0.25 10.55
C ARG A 225 12.04 -1.20 9.52
N THR A 226 12.43 -0.71 8.36
CA THR A 226 13.03 -1.55 7.32
C THR A 226 14.31 -0.91 6.79
N THR A 227 15.14 -1.74 6.16
CA THR A 227 16.36 -1.32 5.46
C THR A 227 16.38 -1.99 4.10
N TYR A 228 17.10 -1.41 3.13
CA TYR A 228 17.07 -1.92 1.77
C TYR A 228 17.77 -3.28 1.64
N ASP A 229 17.05 -4.27 1.10
CA ASP A 229 17.52 -5.64 0.91
C ASP A 229 18.37 -5.79 -0.35
N ASN A 230 19.64 -5.36 -0.26
CA ASN A 230 20.59 -5.45 -1.38
C ASN A 230 20.93 -6.90 -1.77
N ASP A 231 20.89 -7.82 -0.80
CA ASP A 231 21.36 -9.20 -0.97
C ASP A 231 20.21 -10.19 -1.25
N SER A 232 18.98 -9.69 -1.36
CA SER A 232 17.75 -10.51 -1.45
C SER A 232 17.63 -11.52 -0.29
N ALA A 233 18.18 -11.18 0.88
CA ALA A 233 18.21 -12.04 2.06
C ALA A 233 16.84 -12.15 2.74
N GLY A 234 15.98 -11.15 2.55
CA GLY A 234 14.62 -11.11 3.07
C GLY A 234 13.66 -12.03 2.34
N GLY A 235 14.02 -12.54 1.16
CA GLY A 235 13.21 -13.50 0.40
C GLY A 235 11.84 -12.94 0.01
N LYS A 236 10.82 -13.79 -0.02
CA LYS A 236 9.46 -13.43 -0.46
C LYS A 236 8.84 -12.22 0.27
N PRO A 237 8.94 -12.10 1.61
CA PRO A 237 8.41 -10.96 2.35
C PRO A 237 8.96 -9.60 1.93
N SER A 238 10.19 -9.53 1.39
CA SER A 238 10.88 -8.26 1.07
C SER A 238 10.14 -7.37 0.06
N ALA A 239 9.20 -7.94 -0.71
CA ALA A 239 8.38 -7.23 -1.69
C ALA A 239 6.97 -6.88 -1.17
N THR A 240 6.67 -7.14 0.10
CA THR A 240 5.31 -7.02 0.67
C THR A 240 5.22 -5.86 1.67
N ALA A 241 3.99 -5.43 1.96
CA ALA A 241 3.75 -4.47 3.04
C ALA A 241 4.24 -5.01 4.40
N TYR A 242 4.06 -6.31 4.66
CA TYR A 242 4.58 -6.97 5.86
C TYR A 242 6.10 -6.85 5.96
N GLY A 243 6.83 -7.05 4.86
CA GLY A 243 8.28 -6.90 4.83
C GLY A 243 8.77 -5.52 5.28
N ALA A 244 8.14 -4.45 4.79
CA ALA A 244 8.56 -3.08 5.06
C ALA A 244 8.08 -2.55 6.41
N ILE A 245 6.94 -3.06 6.87
CA ILE A 245 6.38 -2.71 8.17
C ILE A 245 7.11 -3.60 9.19
N GLU A 246 6.90 -4.91 9.25
CA GLU A 246 7.45 -5.76 10.31
C GLU A 246 8.73 -6.54 9.95
N GLY A 247 8.95 -6.87 8.67
CA GLY A 247 10.01 -7.80 8.27
C GLY A 247 11.45 -7.31 8.42
N GLY A 248 11.68 -6.01 8.62
CA GLY A 248 13.02 -5.44 8.89
C GLY A 248 13.90 -5.21 7.66
N SER A 249 13.56 -5.80 6.52
CA SER A 249 14.32 -5.71 5.27
C SER A 249 13.38 -5.78 4.06
N SER A 250 13.56 -4.91 3.08
CA SER A 250 12.68 -4.82 1.91
C SER A 250 13.37 -4.30 0.66
N ILE A 251 12.87 -4.74 -0.50
CA ILE A 251 13.19 -4.10 -1.79
C ILE A 251 12.19 -2.97 -2.07
N CYS A 252 12.39 -2.25 -3.18
CA CYS A 252 11.60 -1.06 -3.53
C CYS A 252 10.08 -1.31 -3.52
N GLN A 253 9.63 -2.46 -4.02
CA GLN A 253 8.22 -2.85 -3.96
C GLN A 253 7.71 -2.95 -2.51
N GLY A 254 8.50 -3.53 -1.59
CA GLY A 254 8.11 -3.62 -0.18
C GLY A 254 7.94 -2.23 0.46
N TYR A 255 8.88 -1.30 0.23
CA TYR A 255 8.75 0.09 0.69
C TYR A 255 7.47 0.73 0.16
N ALA A 256 7.24 0.62 -1.15
CA ALA A 256 6.09 1.23 -1.79
C ALA A 256 4.77 0.63 -1.30
N SER A 257 4.71 -0.69 -1.14
CA SER A 257 3.54 -1.43 -0.65
C SER A 257 3.28 -1.12 0.83
N GLY A 258 4.31 -1.06 1.67
CA GLY A 258 4.19 -0.72 3.09
C GLY A 258 3.66 0.70 3.30
N PHE A 259 4.20 1.67 2.56
CA PHE A 259 3.73 3.05 2.65
C PHE A 259 2.29 3.21 2.15
N GLU A 260 1.92 2.60 1.02
CA GLU A 260 0.54 2.61 0.54
C GLU A 260 -0.39 1.92 1.54
N TYR A 261 0.01 0.80 2.13
CA TYR A 261 -0.79 0.07 3.12
C TYR A 261 -1.18 0.96 4.30
N LEU A 262 -0.21 1.68 4.87
CA LEU A 262 -0.46 2.60 5.97
C LEU A 262 -1.29 3.81 5.53
N CYS A 263 -1.05 4.36 4.34
CA CYS A 263 -1.86 5.45 3.79
C CYS A 263 -3.33 5.04 3.62
N ARG A 264 -3.58 3.85 3.08
CA ARG A 264 -4.92 3.27 2.95
C ARG A 264 -5.62 3.18 4.30
N LYS A 265 -4.94 2.63 5.32
CA LYS A 265 -5.51 2.54 6.67
C LYS A 265 -5.75 3.92 7.32
N ALA A 266 -4.91 4.90 7.01
CA ALA A 266 -5.09 6.30 7.43
C ALA A 266 -6.14 7.08 6.62
N ASN A 267 -6.77 6.45 5.62
CA ASN A 267 -7.65 7.08 4.65
C ASN A 267 -7.00 8.29 3.94
N LEU A 268 -5.75 8.11 3.51
CA LEU A 268 -4.98 9.08 2.74
C LEU A 268 -4.77 8.57 1.32
N TRP A 269 -5.04 9.43 0.34
CA TRP A 269 -4.82 9.12 -1.07
C TRP A 269 -3.35 8.82 -1.35
N CYS A 270 -3.08 7.60 -1.81
CA CYS A 270 -1.77 7.12 -2.21
C CYS A 270 -1.98 6.09 -3.31
N THR A 271 -1.06 6.02 -4.25
CA THR A 271 -1.03 4.95 -5.26
C THR A 271 0.43 4.60 -5.56
N GLN A 272 0.67 3.33 -5.89
CA GLN A 272 1.99 2.90 -6.36
C GLN A 272 2.26 3.38 -7.79
N VAL A 273 3.53 3.69 -8.03
CA VAL A 273 4.07 3.98 -9.36
C VAL A 273 5.14 2.95 -9.64
N SER A 274 5.14 2.40 -10.85
CA SER A 274 6.17 1.48 -11.33
C SER A 274 6.92 2.07 -12.52
N GLY A 275 8.17 1.69 -12.65
CA GLY A 275 9.01 2.15 -13.75
C GLY A 275 10.46 1.75 -13.58
N LEU A 276 11.36 2.66 -13.94
CA LEU A 276 12.80 2.50 -13.81
C LEU A 276 13.37 3.58 -12.91
N SER A 277 14.37 3.22 -12.10
CA SER A 277 15.30 4.14 -11.46
C SER A 277 16.72 3.66 -11.76
N GLN A 278 17.57 4.54 -12.28
CA GLN A 278 18.93 4.18 -12.71
C GLN A 278 18.99 2.88 -13.57
N ASP A 279 18.10 2.80 -14.58
CA ASP A 279 17.93 1.66 -15.49
C ASP A 279 17.51 0.31 -14.85
N THR A 280 17.12 0.31 -13.57
CA THR A 280 16.63 -0.87 -12.84
C THR A 280 15.13 -0.75 -12.58
N ALA A 281 14.39 -1.86 -12.70
CA ALA A 281 12.97 -1.90 -12.36
C ALA A 281 12.75 -1.43 -10.92
N HIS A 282 11.83 -0.48 -10.74
CA HIS A 282 11.65 0.23 -9.49
C HIS A 282 10.19 0.52 -9.21
N ALA A 283 9.85 0.66 -7.93
CA ALA A 283 8.51 0.99 -7.46
C ALA A 283 8.59 2.03 -6.33
N TRP A 284 7.69 3.00 -6.38
CA TRP A 284 7.56 4.09 -5.41
C TRP A 284 6.09 4.53 -5.31
N ASN A 285 5.81 5.67 -4.69
CA ASN A 285 4.43 6.13 -4.49
C ASN A 285 4.17 7.54 -5.03
N LEU A 286 2.91 7.79 -5.37
CA LEU A 286 2.36 9.12 -5.62
C LEU A 286 1.33 9.45 -4.53
N VAL A 287 1.43 10.64 -3.95
CA VAL A 287 0.51 11.15 -2.92
C VAL A 287 -0.13 12.47 -3.35
N LYS A 288 -1.14 12.92 -2.60
CA LYS A 288 -1.90 14.11 -2.95
C LYS A 288 -2.06 15.10 -1.81
N LEU A 289 -1.77 16.36 -2.11
CA LEU A 289 -2.05 17.55 -1.30
C LEU A 289 -3.01 18.47 -2.07
N GLU A 290 -3.46 19.55 -1.41
CA GLU A 290 -4.31 20.56 -2.06
C GLU A 290 -3.65 21.17 -3.31
N SER A 291 -2.33 21.33 -3.28
CA SER A 291 -1.53 21.91 -4.36
C SER A 291 -1.28 20.97 -5.55
N GLY A 292 -1.65 19.69 -5.44
CA GLY A 292 -1.47 18.69 -6.49
C GLY A 292 -0.93 17.36 -5.98
N THR A 293 -0.51 16.52 -6.92
CA THR A 293 0.13 15.22 -6.66
C THR A 293 1.64 15.31 -6.70
N TYR A 294 2.30 14.53 -5.85
CA TYR A 294 3.76 14.53 -5.66
C TYR A 294 4.27 13.10 -5.49
N HIS A 295 5.47 12.82 -5.99
CA HIS A 295 6.14 11.53 -5.83
C HIS A 295 6.83 11.45 -4.48
N ILE A 296 6.83 10.26 -3.89
CA ILE A 296 7.59 9.91 -2.70
C ILE A 296 8.29 8.59 -2.99
N ASP A 297 9.62 8.59 -2.88
CA ASP A 297 10.42 7.39 -3.00
C ASP A 297 11.17 7.12 -1.69
N LEU A 298 10.61 6.22 -0.88
CA LEU A 298 11.20 5.90 0.42
C LEU A 298 12.47 5.05 0.33
N THR A 299 12.65 4.32 -0.77
CA THR A 299 13.86 3.54 -0.99
C THR A 299 15.06 4.45 -1.21
N TRP A 300 14.91 5.47 -2.05
CA TRP A 300 15.95 6.46 -2.26
C TRP A 300 16.09 7.44 -1.09
N ALA A 301 14.98 7.78 -0.41
CA ALA A 301 15.05 8.59 0.81
C ALA A 301 15.89 7.91 1.90
N ASP A 302 15.71 6.60 2.09
CA ASP A 302 16.42 5.79 3.10
C ASP A 302 17.83 5.34 2.67
N ALA A 303 18.26 5.67 1.45
CA ALA A 303 19.58 5.31 0.94
C ALA A 303 20.73 5.96 1.75
N ASP A 304 21.93 5.40 1.60
CA ASP A 304 23.18 5.96 2.12
C ASP A 304 23.21 6.22 3.65
N GLY A 305 22.37 5.52 4.42
CA GLY A 305 22.29 5.68 5.88
C GLY A 305 21.65 7.01 6.30
N ASN A 306 20.82 7.59 5.44
CA ASN A 306 20.07 8.79 5.75
C ASN A 306 19.19 8.60 6.98
N THR A 307 19.19 9.58 7.88
CA THR A 307 18.22 9.60 8.99
C THR A 307 16.85 10.03 8.47
N PRO A 308 15.75 9.37 8.84
CA PRO A 308 14.41 9.77 8.41
C PRO A 308 14.11 11.24 8.76
N LEU A 309 13.56 11.96 7.77
CA LEU A 309 13.22 13.39 7.82
C LEU A 309 14.39 14.38 7.89
N ASP A 310 15.65 13.94 7.84
CA ASP A 310 16.79 14.84 7.65
C ASP A 310 16.83 15.38 6.20
N PRO A 311 17.58 16.47 5.92
CA PRO A 311 17.59 17.09 4.59
C PRO A 311 17.90 16.14 3.43
N ALA A 312 18.82 15.18 3.61
CA ALA A 312 19.15 14.20 2.58
C ALA A 312 17.99 13.23 2.32
N TRP A 313 17.36 12.70 3.37
CA TRP A 313 16.17 11.85 3.25
C TRP A 313 15.03 12.58 2.54
N GLN A 314 14.83 13.87 2.86
CA GLN A 314 13.76 14.67 2.26
C GLN A 314 13.97 14.98 0.77
N SER A 315 15.15 14.73 0.22
CA SER A 315 15.41 14.91 -1.21
C SER A 315 14.62 13.97 -2.12
N TYR A 316 13.99 12.92 -1.56
CA TYR A 316 13.07 12.03 -2.28
C TYR A 316 11.63 12.06 -1.75
N PHE A 317 11.27 13.13 -1.03
CA PHE A 317 9.96 13.31 -0.43
C PHE A 317 9.23 14.53 -1.01
N MET A 318 7.99 14.32 -1.48
CA MET A 318 7.16 15.33 -2.16
C MET A 318 7.78 15.91 -3.44
N LEU A 319 8.42 15.04 -4.23
CA LEU A 319 9.01 15.40 -5.51
C LEU A 319 7.94 15.80 -6.53
N THR A 320 8.20 16.88 -7.24
CA THR A 320 7.45 17.26 -8.44
C THR A 320 7.75 16.31 -9.60
N GLN A 321 7.01 16.49 -10.69
CA GLN A 321 7.27 15.74 -11.91
C GLN A 321 8.65 16.02 -12.51
N GLU A 322 9.15 17.26 -12.39
CA GLU A 322 10.45 17.64 -12.94
C GLU A 322 11.60 17.03 -12.14
N GLU A 323 11.48 17.00 -10.81
CA GLU A 323 12.50 16.46 -9.92
C GLU A 323 12.62 14.93 -10.02
N ILE A 324 11.51 14.19 -9.99
CA ILE A 324 11.55 12.72 -10.08
C ILE A 324 12.14 12.24 -11.43
N LEU A 325 11.97 13.01 -12.51
CA LEU A 325 12.46 12.65 -13.85
C LEU A 325 13.97 12.82 -14.02
N LEU A 326 14.67 13.36 -13.01
CA LEU A 326 16.13 13.46 -13.06
C LEU A 326 16.79 12.07 -13.07
N ASP A 327 16.17 11.09 -12.41
CA ASP A 327 16.70 9.74 -12.23
C ASP A 327 15.65 8.60 -12.33
N HIS A 328 14.35 8.92 -12.42
CA HIS A 328 13.27 7.94 -12.62
C HIS A 328 12.55 8.08 -13.96
N GLN A 329 11.93 6.99 -14.40
CA GLN A 329 11.04 6.93 -15.57
C GLN A 329 9.82 6.06 -15.25
N MET A 330 8.59 6.57 -15.41
CA MET A 330 7.35 5.81 -15.15
C MET A 330 6.93 4.96 -16.35
N ASP A 331 6.32 3.81 -16.07
CA ASP A 331 5.83 2.90 -17.13
C ASP A 331 4.49 3.30 -17.74
N ASP A 332 3.58 3.83 -16.93
CA ASP A 332 2.17 4.07 -17.28
C ASP A 332 1.87 5.54 -17.66
N GLY A 333 2.90 6.39 -17.69
CA GLY A 333 2.75 7.82 -17.97
C GLY A 333 2.07 8.60 -16.84
N THR A 334 2.04 8.06 -15.62
CA THR A 334 1.63 8.79 -14.41
C THR A 334 2.39 10.11 -14.30
N VAL A 335 1.68 11.22 -14.06
CA VAL A 335 2.24 12.57 -13.96
C VAL A 335 1.84 13.23 -12.64
N ALA A 336 2.85 13.66 -11.88
CA ALA A 336 2.66 14.54 -10.74
C ALA A 336 2.19 15.93 -11.22
N THR A 337 1.14 16.45 -10.57
CA THR A 337 0.50 17.72 -10.94
C THR A 337 0.92 18.87 -10.02
N GLY A 338 1.52 18.54 -8.88
CA GLY A 338 2.12 19.51 -7.98
C GLY A 338 3.27 20.25 -8.65
N LYS A 339 3.41 21.53 -8.33
CA LYS A 339 4.50 22.39 -8.77
C LYS A 339 5.32 22.82 -7.57
N ASP A 340 6.54 23.26 -7.83
CA ASP A 340 7.41 23.88 -6.84
C ASP A 340 6.67 24.96 -6.06
N GLN A 341 6.80 24.92 -4.73
CA GLN A 341 6.43 25.98 -3.80
C GLN A 341 7.54 26.12 -2.76
N PRO A 342 7.81 27.36 -2.35
CA PRO A 342 9.08 28.02 -2.56
C PRO A 342 10.25 27.34 -1.84
N GLN A 343 11.37 27.26 -2.57
CA GLN A 343 12.72 27.24 -2.00
C GLN A 343 12.72 28.12 -0.75
N THR A 344 13.10 27.54 0.39
CA THR A 344 13.45 28.32 1.58
C THR A 344 14.41 29.41 1.12
N VAL A 345 13.94 30.66 1.18
CA VAL A 345 14.82 31.82 0.97
C VAL A 345 15.97 31.63 1.95
N GLY A 346 17.18 31.48 1.41
CA GLY A 346 18.37 31.16 2.17
C GLY A 346 18.51 32.03 3.42
N GLN A 347 18.95 31.40 4.50
CA GLN A 347 19.55 32.12 5.62
C GLN A 347 21.02 32.42 5.32
#